data_AF-A0AAI9ZDE4-F1
#
_entry.id   AF-A0AAI9ZDE4-F1
#
_cell.length_a   1.000
_cell.length_b   1.000
_cell.length_c   1.000
_cell.angle_alpha   90.00
_cell.angle_beta   90.00
_cell.angle_gamma   90.00
#
_symmetry.space_group_name_H-M   'P 1'
#
loop_
_entity.id
_entity.type
_entity.pdbx_description
1 polymer ?
#
loop_
_entity_poly.entity_id
_entity_poly.type
_entity_poly.pdbx_seq_one_letter_code
_entity_poly.pdbx_strand_id
1 'polypeptide(L)'
;MGTGSNPGSPSAGPSDGSRRDDPDAASASTAPTAGGSSSEQTATTASEATTTSTEPLPAVSSIPDPSTEIPAGPSAEHALEAGGTDDDDEFTPSVFDGSSIADDRSQRTDSTSLNSSVYEHSFQHGRRYHKFRHGRYPIPNDETEQNREDMLHAMMLEATDGKLYFAPIGDNPQKIIDMGTGTGIWAIEMGDLFPSAEIHGLDLSPIQPVWVPPNVKFLVDDVEDTWLNGRNFDFVHLRNMVPVLKTPVGLLRNAYGHMKPGGWVELQDVDGQVHCDDGTMPSDWPLVRFTNHLVEAFAKFGTNSHAAVFGRQYLEQAGFVNIQHHTVKLPYGTWPRDKIMRLIGMYYRTACEEFFPVVGAIHFQMLGWSQIEMEVLFAECRNAMRDPNVHAYGMMHFWSGQKPL
;
A
#
# COMPACT_ATOMS: atom_id res chain seq x y z
N MET A 1 73.57 -20.08 38.67
CA MET A 1 72.77 -20.84 39.67
C MET A 1 71.32 -20.69 39.21
N GLY A 2 70.54 -21.72 38.88
CA GLY A 2 70.61 -23.14 39.26
C GLY A 2 69.87 -23.35 40.59
N THR A 3 68.91 -24.28 40.75
CA THR A 3 68.44 -25.38 39.87
C THR A 3 67.06 -25.92 40.30
N GLY A 4 66.29 -26.52 39.39
CA GLY A 4 65.42 -27.69 39.64
C GLY A 4 64.12 -27.49 40.46
N SER A 5 63.08 -28.34 40.33
CA SER A 5 62.98 -29.63 39.62
C SER A 5 61.54 -29.95 39.16
N ASN A 6 61.41 -30.81 38.15
CA ASN A 6 60.20 -31.57 37.75
C ASN A 6 60.39 -33.05 38.25
N PRO A 7 59.47 -34.06 38.09
CA PRO A 7 58.88 -34.49 36.81
C PRO A 7 57.41 -35.04 36.85
N GLY A 8 56.80 -35.28 35.67
CA GLY A 8 55.59 -36.10 35.51
C GLY A 8 54.96 -36.07 34.12
N SER A 9 55.11 -37.11 33.29
CA SER A 9 54.64 -37.24 31.88
C SER A 9 54.74 -38.72 31.42
N PRO A 10 54.30 -39.17 30.21
CA PRO A 10 53.61 -38.49 29.09
C PRO A 10 52.11 -38.91 29.04
N SER A 11 51.34 -39.20 27.98
CA SER A 11 51.44 -39.37 26.49
C SER A 11 49.99 -39.52 25.93
N ALA A 12 49.62 -39.58 24.64
CA ALA A 12 50.09 -39.14 23.32
C ALA A 12 48.98 -39.55 22.29
N GLY A 13 48.86 -38.89 21.12
CA GLY A 13 47.94 -39.27 20.02
C GLY A 13 48.60 -40.15 18.93
N PRO A 14 48.23 -40.07 17.62
CA PRO A 14 47.25 -39.18 16.97
C PRO A 14 46.40 -39.81 15.82
N SER A 15 45.65 -38.95 15.09
CA SER A 15 45.20 -38.98 13.66
C SER A 15 45.28 -40.25 12.78
N ASP A 16 44.26 -40.47 11.92
CA ASP A 16 44.29 -40.24 10.43
C ASP A 16 43.00 -40.79 9.73
N GLY A 17 42.85 -40.58 8.42
CA GLY A 17 42.45 -41.67 7.51
C GLY A 17 41.02 -41.65 6.92
N SER A 18 40.91 -41.64 5.59
CA SER A 18 39.64 -41.63 4.84
C SER A 18 39.29 -42.95 4.13
N ARG A 19 37.98 -43.13 3.83
CA ARG A 19 37.38 -43.77 2.62
C ARG A 19 37.21 -45.31 2.54
N ARG A 20 36.14 -45.69 1.78
CA ARG A 20 35.85 -47.00 1.09
C ARG A 20 35.31 -48.17 1.95
N ASP A 21 34.48 -49.13 1.45
CA ASP A 21 33.86 -49.40 0.11
C ASP A 21 32.46 -50.09 0.26
N ASP A 22 31.77 -50.29 -0.88
CA ASP A 22 30.47 -50.97 -1.20
C ASP A 22 30.45 -52.54 -1.07
N PRO A 23 29.41 -53.35 -1.48
CA PRO A 23 27.94 -53.17 -1.68
C PRO A 23 27.03 -54.38 -1.21
N ASP A 24 25.72 -54.31 -1.55
CA ASP A 24 24.91 -55.37 -2.25
C ASP A 24 23.91 -56.37 -1.55
N ALA A 25 22.99 -56.86 -2.40
CA ALA A 25 22.24 -58.14 -2.43
C ALA A 25 20.99 -58.42 -1.56
N ALA A 26 19.86 -58.48 -2.28
CA ALA A 26 18.48 -58.80 -1.89
C ALA A 26 18.11 -60.29 -1.67
N SER A 27 16.88 -60.54 -1.15
CA SER A 27 16.03 -61.72 -1.46
C SER A 27 14.54 -61.37 -1.16
N ALA A 28 13.58 -61.57 -2.08
CA ALA A 28 12.71 -62.75 -2.31
C ALA A 28 11.70 -63.04 -1.15
N SER A 29 10.44 -63.48 -1.37
CA SER A 29 9.83 -64.17 -2.53
C SER A 29 8.30 -63.93 -2.71
N THR A 30 7.70 -64.58 -3.71
CA THR A 30 6.37 -64.34 -4.33
C THR A 30 5.13 -65.00 -3.68
N ALA A 31 3.98 -64.28 -3.68
CA ALA A 31 2.61 -64.64 -4.17
C ALA A 31 1.97 -66.04 -3.85
N PRO A 32 0.76 -66.46 -4.36
CA PRO A 32 -0.33 -65.75 -5.08
C PRO A 32 -1.82 -66.10 -4.67
N THR A 33 -2.79 -65.44 -5.33
CA THR A 33 -4.16 -65.91 -5.77
C THR A 33 -5.36 -66.23 -4.84
N ALA A 34 -6.43 -65.41 -5.02
CA ALA A 34 -7.78 -65.76 -5.55
C ALA A 34 -9.00 -66.20 -4.66
N GLY A 35 -10.18 -65.62 -4.99
CA GLY A 35 -11.56 -66.06 -4.64
C GLY A 35 -12.20 -65.42 -3.39
N GLY A 36 -13.52 -65.11 -3.32
CA GLY A 36 -14.52 -65.04 -4.39
C GLY A 36 -16.01 -65.08 -3.93
N SER A 37 -16.76 -63.98 -4.11
CA SER A 37 -18.24 -63.87 -4.14
C SER A 37 -19.08 -63.93 -2.84
N SER A 38 -20.35 -63.49 -2.98
CA SER A 38 -21.50 -63.40 -2.04
C SER A 38 -21.53 -62.28 -0.98
N SER A 39 -22.70 -61.80 -0.50
CA SER A 39 -23.86 -61.16 -1.18
C SER A 39 -25.01 -60.95 -0.17
N GLU A 40 -25.50 -59.71 0.00
CA GLU A 40 -26.82 -59.37 0.58
C GLU A 40 -27.07 -59.77 2.07
N GLN A 41 -28.05 -59.25 2.84
CA GLN A 41 -29.05 -58.19 2.62
C GLN A 41 -29.38 -57.43 3.94
N THR A 42 -30.25 -56.42 3.84
CA THR A 42 -30.71 -55.45 4.86
C THR A 42 -31.40 -55.98 6.13
N ALA A 43 -31.27 -55.25 7.25
CA ALA A 43 -32.29 -55.12 8.31
C ALA A 43 -32.17 -53.77 9.06
N THR A 44 -33.27 -53.26 9.63
CA THR A 44 -33.40 -51.91 10.22
C THR A 44 -33.63 -51.89 11.74
N THR A 45 -33.08 -50.89 12.44
CA THR A 45 -33.64 -50.30 13.67
C THR A 45 -33.07 -48.88 13.87
N ALA A 46 -33.70 -48.05 14.70
CA ALA A 46 -33.33 -46.63 14.89
C ALA A 46 -33.28 -46.23 16.37
N SER A 47 -32.45 -45.23 16.70
CA SER A 47 -32.87 -44.06 17.50
C SER A 47 -31.85 -42.90 17.43
N GLU A 48 -32.25 -41.78 18.03
CA GLU A 48 -31.59 -40.48 18.29
C GLU A 48 -30.05 -40.39 18.12
N ALA A 49 -29.47 -39.45 17.36
CA ALA A 49 -29.63 -37.98 17.28
C ALA A 49 -28.67 -37.19 18.19
N THR A 50 -27.55 -36.74 17.60
CA THR A 50 -26.77 -35.58 18.05
C THR A 50 -26.58 -34.65 16.86
N THR A 51 -27.16 -33.45 16.91
CA THR A 51 -27.02 -32.44 15.87
C THR A 51 -25.78 -31.58 16.11
N THR A 52 -24.80 -31.65 15.21
CA THR A 52 -23.71 -30.67 15.14
C THR A 52 -23.90 -29.83 13.88
N SER A 53 -24.52 -28.66 14.03
CA SER A 53 -24.76 -27.74 12.91
C SER A 53 -23.44 -27.10 12.48
N THR A 54 -22.93 -27.46 11.30
CA THR A 54 -21.81 -26.76 10.68
C THR A 54 -22.33 -25.49 10.00
N GLU A 55 -22.08 -24.32 10.58
CA GLU A 55 -22.34 -23.06 9.88
C GLU A 55 -21.38 -22.93 8.68
N PRO A 56 -21.87 -22.53 7.48
CA PRO A 56 -20.99 -22.21 6.37
C PRO A 56 -20.26 -20.88 6.64
N LEU A 57 -18.99 -20.81 6.27
CA LEU A 57 -18.19 -19.59 6.34
C LEU A 57 -18.85 -18.45 5.54
N PRO A 58 -18.76 -17.19 6.00
CA PRO A 58 -19.30 -16.05 5.26
C PRO A 58 -18.61 -15.92 3.90
N ALA A 59 -19.39 -15.57 2.88
CA ALA A 59 -18.87 -15.41 1.52
C ALA A 59 -17.79 -14.31 1.44
N VAL A 60 -16.77 -14.54 0.62
CA VAL A 60 -15.74 -13.54 0.30
C VAL A 60 -16.42 -12.33 -0.33
N SER A 61 -16.14 -11.14 0.19
CA SER A 61 -16.69 -9.89 -0.32
C SER A 61 -16.25 -9.67 -1.76
N SER A 62 -17.19 -9.65 -2.70
CA SER A 62 -16.92 -9.28 -4.09
C SER A 62 -16.52 -7.81 -4.17
N ILE A 63 -15.44 -7.51 -4.89
CA ILE A 63 -15.08 -6.15 -5.31
C ILE A 63 -16.26 -5.59 -6.16
N PRO A 64 -16.66 -4.31 -6.01
CA PRO A 64 -17.68 -3.70 -6.86
C PRO A 64 -17.34 -3.82 -8.35
N ASP A 65 -18.36 -4.02 -9.18
CA ASP A 65 -18.19 -4.05 -10.63
C ASP A 65 -17.78 -2.64 -11.12
N PRO A 66 -16.66 -2.48 -11.84
CA PRO A 66 -16.19 -1.18 -12.33
C PRO A 66 -17.16 -0.51 -13.32
N SER A 67 -18.18 -1.22 -13.80
CA SER A 67 -19.24 -0.71 -14.68
C SER A 67 -20.39 0.00 -13.94
N THR A 68 -20.32 0.15 -12.61
CA THR A 68 -21.43 0.64 -11.78
C THR A 68 -21.46 2.18 -11.72
N GLU A 69 -22.51 2.82 -12.26
CA GLU A 69 -22.73 4.27 -12.11
C GLU A 69 -22.88 4.67 -10.63
N ILE A 70 -22.18 5.73 -10.21
CA ILE A 70 -22.13 6.20 -8.81
C ILE A 70 -22.92 7.50 -8.68
N PRO A 71 -23.77 7.67 -7.64
CA PRO A 71 -24.46 8.94 -7.39
C PRO A 71 -23.47 10.05 -7.03
N ALA A 72 -23.50 11.16 -7.78
CA ALA A 72 -22.70 12.34 -7.47
C ALA A 72 -23.09 12.94 -6.11
N GLY A 73 -22.14 13.03 -5.20
CA GLY A 73 -22.27 13.79 -3.96
C GLY A 73 -22.10 15.30 -4.21
N PRO A 74 -22.63 16.18 -3.33
CA PRO A 74 -22.48 17.62 -3.49
C PRO A 74 -21.06 18.07 -3.10
N SER A 75 -20.14 18.05 -4.07
CA SER A 75 -18.85 18.77 -3.98
C SER A 75 -18.96 20.15 -4.63
N ALA A 76 -18.16 21.10 -4.16
CA ALA A 76 -18.07 22.44 -4.73
C ALA A 76 -17.09 22.46 -5.91
N GLU A 77 -17.46 21.79 -7.01
CA GLU A 77 -16.62 21.68 -8.20
C GLU A 77 -16.45 23.03 -8.91
N HIS A 78 -15.35 23.71 -8.62
CA HIS A 78 -14.85 24.79 -9.46
C HIS A 78 -14.09 24.18 -10.65
N ALA A 79 -14.49 24.55 -11.86
CA ALA A 79 -13.72 24.25 -13.06
C ALA A 79 -12.41 25.05 -13.05
N LEU A 80 -11.32 24.44 -13.56
CA LEU A 80 -10.02 25.08 -13.67
C LEU A 80 -9.98 25.97 -14.92
N GLU A 81 -9.63 27.25 -14.76
CA GLU A 81 -9.40 28.12 -15.93
C GLU A 81 -8.09 27.73 -16.63
N ALA A 82 -8.09 27.69 -17.97
CA ALA A 82 -6.91 27.46 -18.79
C ALA A 82 -6.04 28.72 -18.96
N GLY A 83 -4.72 28.53 -19.03
CA GLY A 83 -3.70 29.57 -19.14
C GLY A 83 -3.33 29.93 -20.58
N GLY A 84 -2.40 30.90 -20.70
CA GLY A 84 -1.63 31.13 -21.92
C GLY A 84 -0.33 30.31 -21.91
N THR A 85 0.37 30.29 -23.04
CA THR A 85 1.61 29.51 -23.24
C THR A 85 2.67 29.75 -22.16
N ASP A 86 3.35 28.67 -21.76
CA ASP A 86 4.35 28.64 -20.70
C ASP A 86 5.54 29.61 -20.92
N ASP A 87 5.95 30.30 -19.84
CA ASP A 87 7.28 30.90 -19.64
C ASP A 87 7.96 30.08 -18.53
N ASP A 88 8.98 29.27 -18.86
CA ASP A 88 9.54 28.25 -17.95
C ASP A 88 10.35 28.80 -16.75
N ASP A 89 10.68 30.09 -16.73
CA ASP A 89 11.68 30.70 -15.81
C ASP A 89 11.14 31.13 -14.42
N GLU A 90 9.85 30.99 -14.11
CA GLU A 90 9.26 31.68 -12.94
C GLU A 90 9.38 30.97 -11.57
N PHE A 91 9.78 29.69 -11.51
CA PHE A 91 9.65 28.90 -10.26
C PHE A 91 10.98 28.60 -9.54
N THR A 92 11.23 29.29 -8.42
CA THR A 92 12.32 28.96 -7.47
C THR A 92 11.75 28.31 -6.20
N PRO A 93 12.11 27.04 -5.88
CA PRO A 93 11.65 26.39 -4.65
C PRO A 93 12.12 27.12 -3.38
N SER A 94 11.22 27.30 -2.41
CA SER A 94 11.58 27.79 -1.08
C SER A 94 12.26 26.71 -0.25
N VAL A 95 13.46 26.99 0.27
CA VAL A 95 14.23 26.03 1.08
C VAL A 95 13.70 25.99 2.51
N PHE A 96 13.31 24.80 2.97
CA PHE A 96 12.89 24.55 4.36
C PHE A 96 14.10 24.21 5.24
N ASP A 97 14.26 24.89 6.38
CA ASP A 97 15.39 24.72 7.32
C ASP A 97 14.94 23.92 8.56
N GLY A 98 15.15 22.60 8.51
CA GLY A 98 14.85 21.69 9.63
C GLY A 98 16.05 21.51 10.56
N SER A 99 16.20 22.36 11.59
CA SER A 99 17.37 22.28 12.49
C SER A 99 17.09 22.60 13.98
N SER A 100 16.72 21.57 14.78
CA SER A 100 17.11 21.51 16.21
C SER A 100 17.05 20.09 16.81
N ILE A 101 17.74 19.90 17.94
CA ILE A 101 18.08 18.61 18.58
C ILE A 101 17.40 18.50 19.96
N ALA A 102 16.90 17.32 20.36
CA ALA A 102 17.19 16.69 21.68
C ALA A 102 16.63 15.25 21.83
N ASP A 103 17.28 14.45 22.69
CA ASP A 103 16.97 13.05 23.04
C ASP A 103 16.35 12.96 24.46
N ASP A 104 15.28 12.17 24.63
CA ASP A 104 14.94 11.50 25.90
C ASP A 104 14.12 10.22 25.66
N ARG A 105 14.09 9.31 26.65
CA ARG A 105 13.83 7.88 26.44
C ARG A 105 12.60 7.30 27.14
N SER A 106 11.84 6.56 26.32
CA SER A 106 11.14 5.30 26.66
C SER A 106 9.80 5.35 27.43
N GLN A 107 8.83 4.57 26.92
CA GLN A 107 8.39 3.35 27.64
C GLN A 107 7.60 2.36 26.76
N ARG A 108 7.78 1.07 27.11
CA ARG A 108 7.06 -0.17 26.71
C ARG A 108 5.98 -0.14 25.60
N THR A 109 6.15 -1.04 24.64
CA THR A 109 5.09 -1.72 23.87
C THR A 109 5.42 -3.21 23.74
N ASP A 110 4.41 -4.06 23.61
CA ASP A 110 4.59 -5.50 23.31
C ASP A 110 4.85 -5.71 21.81
N SER A 111 5.99 -5.18 21.34
CA SER A 111 6.49 -5.39 19.97
C SER A 111 7.84 -6.11 20.03
N THR A 112 7.97 -7.21 19.31
CA THR A 112 9.25 -7.91 19.15
C THR A 112 10.20 -7.12 18.25
N SER A 113 11.49 -7.07 18.58
CA SER A 113 12.52 -6.52 17.70
C SER A 113 12.53 -7.22 16.34
N LEU A 114 12.60 -6.45 15.26
CA LEU A 114 12.61 -6.98 13.88
C LEU A 114 13.72 -8.01 13.68
N ASN A 115 13.37 -9.14 13.06
CA ASN A 115 14.34 -10.15 12.64
C ASN A 115 15.09 -9.67 11.38
N SER A 116 16.35 -10.05 11.20
CA SER A 116 17.19 -9.54 10.10
C SER A 116 16.63 -9.85 8.72
N SER A 117 15.84 -10.92 8.59
CA SER A 117 15.13 -11.31 7.37
C SER A 117 14.04 -10.31 6.91
N VAL A 118 13.59 -9.40 7.77
CA VAL A 118 12.62 -8.34 7.41
C VAL A 118 13.30 -7.20 6.63
N TYR A 119 14.60 -6.99 6.87
CA TYR A 119 15.43 -6.05 6.09
C TYR A 119 15.98 -6.65 4.79
N GLU A 120 15.68 -7.91 4.49
CA GLU A 120 16.07 -8.48 3.20
C GLU A 120 15.20 -7.88 2.09
N HIS A 121 15.85 -7.43 1.02
CA HIS A 121 15.19 -6.94 -0.19
C HIS A 121 15.15 -8.03 -1.26
N SER A 122 14.20 -7.92 -2.20
CA SER A 122 14.30 -8.55 -3.51
C SER A 122 14.58 -7.48 -4.57
N PHE A 123 15.11 -7.90 -5.72
CA PHE A 123 15.42 -7.02 -6.84
C PHE A 123 14.82 -7.61 -8.11
N GLN A 124 14.07 -6.81 -8.86
CA GLN A 124 13.48 -7.19 -10.14
C GLN A 124 13.64 -6.03 -11.13
N HIS A 125 14.07 -6.33 -12.36
CA HIS A 125 14.35 -5.32 -13.40
C HIS A 125 15.27 -4.16 -12.96
N GLY A 126 16.13 -4.37 -11.94
CA GLY A 126 17.03 -3.35 -11.37
C GLY A 126 16.42 -2.49 -10.24
N ARG A 127 15.10 -2.53 -10.04
CA ARG A 127 14.41 -1.86 -8.92
C ARG A 127 14.43 -2.73 -7.65
N ARG A 128 14.38 -2.10 -6.47
CA ARG A 128 14.33 -2.75 -5.14
C ARG A 128 12.89 -2.95 -4.69
N TYR A 129 12.59 -4.09 -4.10
CA TYR A 129 11.28 -4.43 -3.52
C TYR A 129 11.45 -5.05 -2.13
N HIS A 130 10.38 -5.06 -1.33
CA HIS A 130 10.33 -5.77 -0.05
C HIS A 130 10.34 -7.31 -0.24
N LYS A 131 10.89 -8.04 0.73
CA LYS A 131 10.86 -9.52 0.74
C LYS A 131 9.87 -10.09 1.76
N PHE A 132 9.53 -9.32 2.81
CA PHE A 132 8.44 -9.68 3.72
C PHE A 132 7.12 -9.77 2.93
N ARG A 133 6.49 -10.95 2.91
CA ARG A 133 5.26 -11.24 2.13
C ARG A 133 5.39 -10.96 0.62
N HIS A 134 6.60 -11.18 0.08
CA HIS A 134 6.98 -11.00 -1.33
C HIS A 134 5.87 -11.33 -2.34
N GLY A 135 5.44 -10.31 -3.10
CA GLY A 135 4.39 -10.43 -4.11
C GLY A 135 2.97 -10.05 -3.66
N ARG A 136 2.77 -9.55 -2.43
CA ARG A 136 1.53 -8.86 -2.06
C ARG A 136 1.41 -7.48 -2.72
N TYR A 137 2.45 -6.64 -2.60
CA TYR A 137 2.48 -5.27 -3.12
C TYR A 137 3.43 -5.17 -4.33
N PRO A 138 2.98 -4.68 -5.51
CA PRO A 138 3.73 -4.78 -6.77
C PRO A 138 4.56 -3.53 -7.11
N ILE A 139 4.80 -2.63 -6.16
CA ILE A 139 5.52 -1.36 -6.34
C ILE A 139 6.91 -1.45 -5.66
N PRO A 140 7.97 -0.85 -6.23
CA PRO A 140 9.30 -0.76 -5.62
C PRO A 140 9.31 -0.06 -4.25
N ASN A 141 10.47 -0.09 -3.60
CA ASN A 141 10.76 0.73 -2.41
C ASN A 141 12.21 1.26 -2.38
N ASP A 142 12.83 1.44 -3.55
CA ASP A 142 14.12 2.13 -3.69
C ASP A 142 13.99 3.66 -3.56
N GLU A 143 15.13 4.34 -3.46
CA GLU A 143 15.25 5.81 -3.30
C GLU A 143 14.51 6.58 -4.41
N THR A 144 14.42 6.03 -5.63
CA THR A 144 13.65 6.62 -6.73
C THR A 144 12.15 6.63 -6.44
N GLU A 145 11.61 5.55 -5.87
CA GLU A 145 10.19 5.50 -5.49
C GLU A 145 9.88 6.40 -4.30
N GLN A 146 10.79 6.45 -3.32
CA GLN A 146 10.65 7.28 -2.12
C GLN A 146 10.65 8.78 -2.48
N ASN A 147 11.56 9.22 -3.35
CA ASN A 147 11.56 10.60 -3.86
C ASN A 147 10.26 10.94 -4.61
N ARG A 148 9.66 9.98 -5.32
CA ARG A 148 8.38 10.15 -6.02
C ARG A 148 7.20 10.26 -5.03
N GLU A 149 7.22 9.50 -3.93
CA GLU A 149 6.23 9.60 -2.85
C GLU A 149 6.35 10.90 -2.06
N ASP A 150 7.55 11.35 -1.73
CA ASP A 150 7.79 12.62 -1.03
C ASP A 150 7.45 13.83 -1.92
N MET A 151 7.76 13.78 -3.22
CA MET A 151 7.30 14.78 -4.20
C MET A 151 5.77 14.84 -4.30
N LEU A 152 5.10 13.68 -4.32
CA LEU A 152 3.63 13.62 -4.25
C LEU A 152 3.10 14.18 -2.92
N HIS A 153 3.80 14.01 -1.80
CA HIS A 153 3.37 14.62 -0.55
C HIS A 153 3.46 16.15 -0.57
N ALA A 154 4.57 16.71 -1.07
CA ALA A 154 4.71 18.16 -1.24
C ALA A 154 3.61 18.72 -2.16
N MET A 155 3.38 18.07 -3.30
CA MET A 155 2.26 18.38 -4.20
C MET A 155 0.90 18.33 -3.49
N MET A 156 0.67 17.34 -2.62
CA MET A 156 -0.57 17.23 -1.85
C MET A 156 -0.74 18.39 -0.86
N LEU A 157 0.32 18.88 -0.21
CA LEU A 157 0.24 20.04 0.69
C LEU A 157 -0.11 21.33 -0.07
N GLU A 158 0.48 21.56 -1.24
CA GLU A 158 0.10 22.65 -2.16
C GLU A 158 -1.37 22.52 -2.59
N ALA A 159 -1.81 21.30 -2.90
CA ALA A 159 -3.17 20.99 -3.37
C ALA A 159 -4.27 21.09 -2.29
N THR A 160 -3.91 21.03 -0.99
CA THR A 160 -4.88 21.08 0.12
C THR A 160 -4.79 22.34 0.97
N ASP A 161 -3.96 23.33 0.59
CA ASP A 161 -3.67 24.53 1.40
C ASP A 161 -3.15 24.12 2.79
N GLY A 162 -2.06 23.33 2.77
CA GLY A 162 -1.32 22.83 3.93
C GLY A 162 -2.01 21.77 4.78
N LYS A 163 -3.15 21.21 4.35
CA LYS A 163 -3.96 20.29 5.17
C LYS A 163 -3.55 18.84 4.97
N LEU A 164 -3.11 18.21 6.05
CA LEU A 164 -2.79 16.78 6.11
C LEU A 164 -4.03 15.88 6.06
N TYR A 165 -5.21 16.39 6.46
CA TYR A 165 -6.48 15.66 6.51
C TYR A 165 -7.69 16.63 6.43
N PHE A 166 -8.88 16.10 6.15
CA PHE A 166 -10.15 16.87 6.16
C PHE A 166 -11.15 16.41 7.25
N ALA A 167 -11.00 15.21 7.79
CA ALA A 167 -11.83 14.65 8.84
C ALA A 167 -11.87 15.54 10.10
N PRO A 168 -13.04 15.81 10.71
CA PRO A 168 -13.15 16.69 11.87
C PRO A 168 -12.79 15.94 13.17
N ILE A 169 -11.50 15.67 13.35
CA ILE A 169 -10.93 14.94 14.50
C ILE A 169 -10.83 15.80 15.78
N GLY A 170 -10.98 17.12 15.65
CA GLY A 170 -10.85 18.09 16.74
C GLY A 170 -9.41 18.39 17.13
N ASP A 171 -9.23 19.32 18.07
CA ASP A 171 -7.92 19.94 18.38
C ASP A 171 -7.01 19.09 19.29
N ASN A 172 -7.49 17.93 19.76
CA ASN A 172 -6.77 17.09 20.73
C ASN A 172 -7.02 15.58 20.54
N PRO A 173 -6.71 15.01 19.35
CA PRO A 173 -6.59 13.55 19.21
C PRO A 173 -5.52 13.03 20.20
N GLN A 174 -5.65 11.78 20.65
CA GLN A 174 -4.69 11.17 21.58
C GLN A 174 -3.95 10.00 20.95
N LYS A 175 -4.52 9.35 19.93
CA LYS A 175 -3.86 8.27 19.18
C LYS A 175 -4.29 8.24 17.72
N ILE A 176 -3.33 8.23 16.81
CA ILE A 176 -3.51 8.23 15.35
C ILE A 176 -2.76 7.04 14.74
N ILE A 177 -3.29 6.44 13.68
CA ILE A 177 -2.56 5.46 12.86
C ILE A 177 -2.63 5.82 11.37
N ASP A 178 -1.49 5.74 10.70
CA ASP A 178 -1.29 5.89 9.27
C ASP A 178 -0.94 4.53 8.66
N MET A 179 -1.68 4.07 7.64
CA MET A 179 -1.50 2.73 7.06
C MET A 179 -1.04 2.83 5.61
N GLY A 180 0.06 2.14 5.29
CA GLY A 180 0.82 2.41 4.07
C GLY A 180 1.59 3.72 4.20
N THR A 181 2.28 3.91 5.33
CA THR A 181 2.93 5.19 5.68
C THR A 181 4.10 5.54 4.74
N GLY A 182 4.59 4.58 3.93
CA GLY A 182 5.60 4.82 2.90
C GLY A 182 6.92 5.29 3.52
N THR A 183 7.42 6.46 3.10
CA THR A 183 8.57 7.13 3.71
C THR A 183 8.34 7.57 5.17
N GLY A 184 7.09 7.60 5.64
CA GLY A 184 6.70 7.99 7.00
C GLY A 184 6.45 9.49 7.19
N ILE A 185 6.60 10.27 6.12
CA ILE A 185 6.61 11.74 6.16
C ILE A 185 5.30 12.36 6.67
N TRP A 186 4.13 11.84 6.27
CA TRP A 186 2.82 12.29 6.77
C TRP A 186 2.66 12.05 8.28
N ALA A 187 3.11 10.89 8.75
CA ALA A 187 3.08 10.53 10.18
C ALA A 187 4.05 11.39 11.02
N ILE A 188 5.14 11.88 10.42
CA ILE A 188 6.07 12.83 11.04
C ILE A 188 5.40 14.21 11.19
N GLU A 189 4.86 14.78 10.11
CA GLU A 189 4.19 16.09 10.18
C GLU A 189 2.96 16.07 11.11
N MET A 190 2.21 14.97 11.15
CA MET A 190 1.14 14.77 12.14
C MET A 190 1.65 14.62 13.58
N GLY A 191 2.87 14.14 13.77
CA GLY A 191 3.55 14.10 15.06
C GLY A 191 3.93 15.48 15.58
N ASP A 192 4.44 16.34 14.70
CA ASP A 192 4.77 17.74 15.01
C ASP A 192 3.51 18.62 15.16
N LEU A 193 2.44 18.35 14.40
CA LEU A 193 1.15 19.02 14.52
C LEU A 193 0.43 18.65 15.84
N PHE A 194 0.53 17.40 16.28
CA PHE A 194 -0.10 16.89 17.50
C PHE A 194 0.92 16.25 18.47
N PRO A 195 1.79 17.05 19.12
CA PRO A 195 2.84 16.54 20.01
C PRO A 195 2.30 15.84 21.28
N SER A 196 1.00 15.94 21.56
CA SER A 196 0.29 15.21 22.61
C SER A 196 -0.33 13.87 22.18
N ALA A 197 -0.38 13.59 20.87
CA ALA A 197 -0.94 12.37 20.32
C ALA A 197 0.14 11.32 20.04
N GLU A 198 -0.12 10.05 20.35
CA GLU A 198 0.72 8.93 19.88
C GLU A 198 0.40 8.63 18.40
N ILE A 199 1.39 8.77 17.51
CA ILE A 199 1.25 8.49 16.07
C ILE A 199 1.90 7.15 15.74
N HIS A 200 1.15 6.24 15.11
CA HIS A 200 1.66 4.96 14.60
C HIS A 200 1.70 4.99 13.07
N GLY A 201 2.86 4.85 12.45
CA GLY A 201 2.98 4.63 11.01
C GLY A 201 3.21 3.15 10.71
N LEU A 202 2.45 2.58 9.78
CA LEU A 202 2.43 1.14 9.50
C LEU A 202 2.77 0.87 8.02
N ASP A 203 3.78 0.03 7.75
CA ASP A 203 4.18 -0.34 6.39
C ASP A 203 4.71 -1.79 6.30
N LEU A 204 4.81 -2.34 5.08
CA LEU A 204 5.50 -3.61 4.79
C LEU A 204 7.03 -3.43 4.73
N SER A 205 7.52 -2.20 4.54
CA SER A 205 8.91 -1.85 4.28
C SER A 205 9.50 -1.02 5.43
N PRO A 206 10.56 -1.48 6.12
CA PRO A 206 11.31 -0.64 7.07
C PRO A 206 12.24 0.33 6.32
N ILE A 207 11.67 1.41 5.79
CA ILE A 207 12.37 2.44 5.01
C ILE A 207 12.35 3.84 5.66
N GLN A 208 11.59 4.01 6.73
CA GLN A 208 11.32 5.29 7.38
C GLN A 208 12.55 5.82 8.14
N PRO A 209 12.70 7.14 8.33
CA PRO A 209 13.86 7.72 9.01
C PRO A 209 13.94 7.34 10.49
N VAL A 210 15.17 7.27 11.01
CA VAL A 210 15.46 6.92 12.41
C VAL A 210 15.29 8.13 13.35
N TRP A 211 15.40 9.35 12.84
CA TRP A 211 15.21 10.58 13.61
C TRP A 211 13.81 11.15 13.32
N VAL A 212 12.93 11.08 14.31
CA VAL A 212 11.50 11.45 14.22
C VAL A 212 11.03 12.10 15.52
N PRO A 213 9.88 12.80 15.52
CA PRO A 213 9.26 13.31 16.75
C PRO A 213 9.03 12.18 17.78
N PRO A 214 9.22 12.42 19.09
CA PRO A 214 9.27 11.37 20.12
C PRO A 214 7.93 10.65 20.36
N ASN A 215 6.85 11.18 19.79
CA ASN A 215 5.49 10.62 19.80
C ASN A 215 5.17 9.76 18.56
N VAL A 216 6.04 9.74 17.54
CA VAL A 216 5.89 8.95 16.31
C VAL A 216 6.58 7.59 16.46
N LYS A 217 5.92 6.52 16.00
CA LYS A 217 6.43 5.15 16.04
C LYS A 217 6.13 4.43 14.73
N PHE A 218 7.16 3.88 14.09
CA PHE A 218 6.99 3.03 12.91
C PHE A 218 6.94 1.55 13.27
N LEU A 219 6.05 0.83 12.58
CA LEU A 219 5.75 -0.58 12.78
C LEU A 219 5.78 -1.28 11.41
N VAL A 220 6.38 -2.48 11.35
CA VAL A 220 6.40 -3.29 10.13
C VAL A 220 5.34 -4.38 10.23
N ASP A 221 4.27 -4.27 9.45
CA ASP A 221 3.15 -5.22 9.45
C ASP A 221 2.37 -5.16 8.11
N ASP A 222 1.41 -6.05 7.95
CA ASP A 222 0.52 -6.12 6.81
C ASP A 222 -0.89 -5.64 7.19
N VAL A 223 -1.31 -4.55 6.56
CA VAL A 223 -2.58 -3.86 6.83
C VAL A 223 -3.81 -4.75 6.54
N GLU A 224 -3.65 -5.79 5.72
CA GLU A 224 -4.67 -6.79 5.40
C GLU A 224 -4.46 -8.14 6.14
N ASP A 225 -3.96 -8.09 7.38
CA ASP A 225 -3.87 -9.23 8.30
C ASP A 225 -4.53 -8.92 9.67
N THR A 226 -4.38 -9.87 10.59
CA THR A 226 -4.81 -9.83 11.98
C THR A 226 -4.21 -8.62 12.68
N TRP A 227 -5.05 -7.71 13.18
CA TRP A 227 -4.58 -6.45 13.74
C TRP A 227 -3.85 -6.66 15.08
N LEU A 228 -2.56 -6.36 15.10
CA LEU A 228 -1.72 -6.36 16.32
C LEU A 228 -1.39 -4.94 16.81
N ASN A 229 -1.70 -3.92 16.01
CA ASN A 229 -1.22 -2.54 16.14
C ASN A 229 -1.94 -1.71 17.22
N GLY A 230 -2.36 -2.33 18.32
CA GLY A 230 -2.99 -1.66 19.46
C GLY A 230 -4.47 -1.29 19.26
N ARG A 231 -5.03 -0.51 20.19
CA ARG A 231 -6.46 -0.15 20.25
C ARG A 231 -6.66 1.30 20.68
N ASN A 232 -7.91 1.76 20.57
CA ASN A 232 -8.41 3.07 20.98
C ASN A 232 -7.83 4.23 20.15
N PHE A 233 -7.84 4.08 18.83
CA PHE A 233 -7.50 5.15 17.89
C PHE A 233 -8.61 6.21 17.80
N ASP A 234 -8.21 7.48 17.79
CA ASP A 234 -9.09 8.63 17.52
C ASP A 234 -9.19 8.89 16.01
N PHE A 235 -8.08 8.71 15.29
CA PHE A 235 -8.01 8.88 13.84
C PHE A 235 -7.27 7.71 13.17
N VAL A 236 -7.72 7.35 11.98
CA VAL A 236 -7.11 6.37 11.07
C VAL A 236 -6.96 7.02 9.70
N HIS A 237 -5.77 7.00 9.12
CA HIS A 237 -5.47 7.58 7.83
C HIS A 237 -4.91 6.51 6.87
N LEU A 238 -5.29 6.63 5.60
CA LEU A 238 -4.75 5.87 4.46
C LEU A 238 -4.58 6.82 3.27
N ARG A 239 -3.43 6.76 2.58
CA ARG A 239 -3.20 7.53 1.35
C ARG A 239 -2.58 6.68 0.25
N ASN A 240 -3.12 6.76 -0.97
CA ASN A 240 -2.73 5.97 -2.15
C ASN A 240 -2.75 4.44 -1.91
N MET A 241 -3.62 3.97 -1.01
CA MET A 241 -3.68 2.59 -0.53
C MET A 241 -4.93 1.85 -0.98
N VAL A 242 -6.09 2.50 -1.08
CA VAL A 242 -7.35 1.83 -1.44
C VAL A 242 -7.28 1.17 -2.84
N PRO A 243 -6.57 1.72 -3.84
CA PRO A 243 -6.32 1.06 -5.12
C PRO A 243 -5.57 -0.28 -5.07
N VAL A 244 -4.74 -0.53 -4.04
CA VAL A 244 -3.88 -1.73 -3.93
C VAL A 244 -4.38 -2.75 -2.89
N LEU A 245 -5.39 -2.41 -2.10
CA LEU A 245 -6.03 -3.36 -1.16
C LEU A 245 -6.90 -4.37 -1.91
N LYS A 246 -6.89 -5.63 -1.46
CA LYS A 246 -7.78 -6.69 -1.96
C LYS A 246 -9.13 -6.71 -1.26
N THR A 247 -9.17 -6.17 -0.05
CA THR A 247 -10.31 -6.14 0.87
C THR A 247 -10.45 -4.79 1.60
N PRO A 248 -10.65 -3.65 0.90
CA PRO A 248 -10.83 -2.34 1.54
C PRO A 248 -11.84 -2.33 2.71
N VAL A 249 -13.00 -2.98 2.52
CA VAL A 249 -14.04 -3.13 3.55
C VAL A 249 -13.58 -4.02 4.72
N GLY A 250 -12.71 -5.00 4.47
CA GLY A 250 -12.12 -5.85 5.50
C GLY A 250 -11.19 -5.06 6.42
N LEU A 251 -10.24 -4.31 5.83
CA LEU A 251 -9.36 -3.39 6.54
C LEU A 251 -10.17 -2.34 7.32
N LEU A 252 -11.19 -1.73 6.70
CA LEU A 252 -12.02 -0.71 7.34
C LEU A 252 -12.83 -1.25 8.52
N ARG A 253 -13.37 -2.48 8.44
CA ARG A 253 -14.01 -3.15 9.58
C ARG A 253 -13.01 -3.47 10.69
N ASN A 254 -11.77 -3.81 10.33
CA ASN A 254 -10.69 -4.06 11.27
C ASN A 254 -10.35 -2.76 12.03
N ALA A 255 -10.14 -1.65 11.31
CA ALA A 255 -9.94 -0.31 11.88
C ALA A 255 -11.11 0.12 12.78
N TYR A 256 -12.35 0.00 12.29
CA TYR A 256 -13.58 0.26 13.07
C TYR A 256 -13.59 -0.54 14.39
N GLY A 257 -13.16 -1.80 14.36
CA GLY A 257 -13.02 -2.67 15.53
C GLY A 257 -11.97 -2.22 16.56
N HIS A 258 -11.04 -1.33 16.18
CA HIS A 258 -9.91 -0.87 17.01
C HIS A 258 -9.96 0.64 17.35
N MET A 259 -10.82 1.42 16.70
CA MET A 259 -11.06 2.85 17.01
C MET A 259 -11.96 3.08 18.24
N LYS A 260 -11.88 4.28 18.84
CA LYS A 260 -12.84 4.76 19.86
C LYS A 260 -14.20 5.08 19.23
N PRO A 261 -15.32 5.02 20.00
CA PRO A 261 -16.57 5.67 19.60
C PRO A 261 -16.35 7.15 19.33
N GLY A 262 -16.95 7.70 18.28
CA GLY A 262 -16.74 9.07 17.82
C GLY A 262 -15.45 9.33 17.01
N GLY A 263 -14.52 8.37 16.93
CA GLY A 263 -13.29 8.49 16.14
C GLY A 263 -13.54 8.44 14.63
N TRP A 264 -12.58 8.92 13.83
CA TRP A 264 -12.69 9.05 12.36
C TRP A 264 -11.70 8.18 11.60
N VAL A 265 -12.08 7.78 10.38
CA VAL A 265 -11.17 7.29 9.36
C VAL A 265 -11.20 8.26 8.17
N GLU A 266 -10.08 8.41 7.47
CA GLU A 266 -9.99 9.08 6.18
C GLU A 266 -9.19 8.27 5.16
N LEU A 267 -9.66 8.29 3.92
CA LEU A 267 -9.07 7.67 2.73
C LEU A 267 -8.71 8.80 1.75
N GLN A 268 -7.45 8.86 1.34
CA GLN A 268 -6.92 9.86 0.41
C GLN A 268 -6.36 9.16 -0.83
N ASP A 269 -7.13 9.03 -1.90
CA ASP A 269 -6.73 8.24 -3.08
C ASP A 269 -7.11 8.94 -4.40
N VAL A 270 -6.20 8.91 -5.38
CA VAL A 270 -6.54 9.30 -6.76
C VAL A 270 -7.37 8.19 -7.40
N ASP A 271 -8.38 8.55 -8.19
CA ASP A 271 -9.07 7.57 -9.04
C ASP A 271 -8.25 7.12 -10.26
N GLY A 272 -8.64 5.98 -10.82
CA GLY A 272 -7.97 5.35 -11.97
C GLY A 272 -8.47 5.83 -13.34
N GLN A 273 -9.03 7.04 -13.45
CA GLN A 273 -9.55 7.62 -14.69
C GLN A 273 -8.92 8.98 -14.99
N VAL A 274 -9.09 9.42 -16.25
CA VAL A 274 -8.66 10.73 -16.73
C VAL A 274 -9.91 11.53 -17.06
N HIS A 275 -9.98 12.75 -16.52
CA HIS A 275 -11.14 13.63 -16.59
C HIS A 275 -10.81 14.90 -17.38
N CYS A 276 -11.83 15.54 -17.96
CA CYS A 276 -11.70 16.79 -18.72
C CYS A 276 -13.05 17.53 -18.72
N ASP A 277 -13.08 18.80 -18.30
CA ASP A 277 -14.32 19.58 -18.13
C ASP A 277 -14.89 20.13 -19.44
N ASP A 278 -14.05 20.41 -20.44
CA ASP A 278 -14.39 21.24 -21.60
C ASP A 278 -14.34 20.50 -22.96
N GLY A 279 -14.00 19.20 -22.95
CA GLY A 279 -13.93 18.37 -24.15
C GLY A 279 -12.69 18.59 -25.01
N THR A 280 -11.64 19.26 -24.51
CA THR A 280 -10.35 19.36 -25.19
C THR A 280 -9.62 18.02 -25.32
N MET A 281 -9.86 17.07 -24.42
CA MET A 281 -9.24 15.75 -24.44
C MET A 281 -9.84 14.82 -25.52
N PRO A 282 -9.04 14.26 -26.44
CA PRO A 282 -9.48 13.23 -27.38
C PRO A 282 -9.95 11.94 -26.68
N SER A 283 -10.93 11.25 -27.25
CA SER A 283 -11.44 9.97 -26.71
C SER A 283 -10.41 8.83 -26.71
N ASP A 284 -9.36 8.95 -27.52
CA ASP A 284 -8.24 8.01 -27.64
C ASP A 284 -6.92 8.56 -27.08
N TRP A 285 -6.99 9.64 -26.27
CA TRP A 285 -5.82 10.29 -25.68
C TRP A 285 -4.91 9.27 -24.96
N PRO A 286 -3.58 9.29 -25.16
CA PRO A 286 -2.71 8.20 -24.71
C PRO A 286 -2.83 7.83 -23.24
N LEU A 287 -3.06 8.81 -22.34
CA LEU A 287 -3.20 8.52 -20.93
C LEU A 287 -4.51 7.77 -20.59
N VAL A 288 -5.60 8.01 -21.33
CA VAL A 288 -6.86 7.24 -21.21
C VAL A 288 -6.63 5.78 -21.58
N ARG A 289 -5.86 5.53 -22.66
CA ARG A 289 -5.44 4.18 -23.05
C ARG A 289 -4.59 3.51 -21.96
N PHE A 290 -3.64 4.24 -21.39
CA PHE A 290 -2.81 3.77 -20.28
C PHE A 290 -3.62 3.44 -19.01
N THR A 291 -4.52 4.33 -18.56
CA THR A 291 -5.34 4.09 -17.36
C THR A 291 -6.30 2.91 -17.54
N ASN A 292 -6.88 2.73 -18.72
CA ASN A 292 -7.72 1.57 -19.02
C ASN A 292 -6.94 0.25 -18.86
N HIS A 293 -5.72 0.16 -19.41
CA HIS A 293 -4.87 -1.02 -19.21
C HIS A 293 -4.38 -1.15 -17.75
N LEU A 294 -4.22 -0.05 -17.01
CA LEU A 294 -3.93 -0.11 -15.57
C LEU A 294 -5.08 -0.74 -14.78
N VAL A 295 -6.34 -0.39 -15.09
CA VAL A 295 -7.55 -1.03 -14.52
C VAL A 295 -7.59 -2.53 -14.85
N GLU A 296 -7.39 -2.91 -16.12
CA GLU A 296 -7.32 -4.32 -16.54
C GLU A 296 -6.24 -5.11 -15.78
N ALA A 297 -5.08 -4.51 -15.54
CA ALA A 297 -3.98 -5.18 -14.85
C ALA A 297 -4.22 -5.29 -13.34
N PHE A 298 -4.72 -4.25 -12.67
CA PHE A 298 -5.05 -4.29 -11.24
C PHE A 298 -6.17 -5.31 -10.95
N ALA A 299 -7.17 -5.40 -11.83
CA ALA A 299 -8.21 -6.44 -11.74
C ALA A 299 -7.63 -7.86 -11.75
N LYS A 300 -6.56 -8.13 -12.53
CA LYS A 300 -5.85 -9.44 -12.51
C LYS A 300 -5.10 -9.72 -11.20
N PHE A 301 -4.72 -8.70 -10.43
CA PHE A 301 -4.13 -8.85 -9.09
C PHE A 301 -5.17 -9.06 -7.98
N GLY A 302 -6.46 -8.89 -8.28
CA GLY A 302 -7.55 -8.85 -7.30
C GLY A 302 -7.63 -7.52 -6.55
N THR A 303 -7.20 -6.43 -7.19
CA THR A 303 -7.29 -5.05 -6.70
C THR A 303 -8.04 -4.19 -7.74
N ASN A 304 -8.15 -2.87 -7.54
CA ASN A 304 -8.86 -1.99 -8.46
C ASN A 304 -8.22 -0.60 -8.49
N SER A 305 -7.56 -0.21 -9.58
CA SER A 305 -6.92 1.11 -9.67
C SER A 305 -7.91 2.29 -9.60
N HIS A 306 -9.20 2.06 -9.88
CA HIS A 306 -10.28 3.03 -9.75
C HIS A 306 -11.08 2.85 -8.45
N ALA A 307 -10.48 2.28 -7.40
CA ALA A 307 -11.19 2.05 -6.13
C ALA A 307 -11.60 3.34 -5.38
N ALA A 308 -10.92 4.47 -5.61
CA ALA A 308 -11.11 5.73 -4.89
C ALA A 308 -12.55 6.28 -4.93
N VAL A 309 -13.25 6.17 -6.07
CA VAL A 309 -14.63 6.65 -6.21
C VAL A 309 -15.64 5.91 -5.32
N PHE A 310 -15.33 4.67 -4.92
CA PHE A 310 -16.21 3.82 -4.11
C PHE A 310 -16.06 4.06 -2.59
N GLY A 311 -15.25 5.03 -2.15
CA GLY A 311 -14.95 5.28 -0.73
C GLY A 311 -16.19 5.38 0.18
N ARG A 312 -17.26 6.06 -0.26
CA ARG A 312 -18.57 6.04 0.44
C ARG A 312 -19.07 4.63 0.70
N GLN A 313 -19.11 3.79 -0.34
CA GLN A 313 -19.64 2.44 -0.26
C GLN A 313 -18.80 1.57 0.68
N TYR A 314 -17.47 1.76 0.68
CA TYR A 314 -16.58 1.02 1.57
C TYR A 314 -16.76 1.43 3.04
N LEU A 315 -16.91 2.72 3.31
CA LEU A 315 -17.17 3.26 4.66
C LEU A 315 -18.54 2.82 5.19
N GLU A 316 -19.60 2.92 4.38
CA GLU A 316 -20.95 2.47 4.74
C GLU A 316 -20.99 0.96 5.03
N GLN A 317 -20.35 0.14 4.19
CA GLN A 317 -20.25 -1.32 4.40
C GLN A 317 -19.39 -1.73 5.61
N ALA A 318 -18.50 -0.85 6.07
CA ALA A 318 -17.72 -1.06 7.29
C ALA A 318 -18.41 -0.56 8.57
N GLY A 319 -19.53 0.18 8.45
CA GLY A 319 -20.33 0.66 9.58
C GLY A 319 -20.04 2.10 10.01
N PHE A 320 -19.29 2.87 9.22
CA PHE A 320 -19.06 4.29 9.47
C PHE A 320 -20.31 5.13 9.11
N VAL A 321 -20.46 6.26 9.80
CA VAL A 321 -21.55 7.24 9.63
C VAL A 321 -20.96 8.64 9.38
N ASN A 322 -21.82 9.65 9.18
CA ASN A 322 -21.42 11.05 8.97
C ASN A 322 -20.41 11.23 7.81
N ILE A 323 -20.53 10.40 6.77
CA ILE A 323 -19.53 10.25 5.70
C ILE A 323 -19.49 11.48 4.80
N GLN A 324 -18.31 12.09 4.73
CA GLN A 324 -18.01 13.28 3.94
C GLN A 324 -17.17 12.94 2.71
N HIS A 325 -17.19 13.82 1.73
CA HIS A 325 -16.39 13.73 0.51
C HIS A 325 -15.82 15.10 0.19
N HIS A 326 -14.51 15.17 -0.04
CA HIS A 326 -13.85 16.30 -0.66
C HIS A 326 -13.06 15.81 -1.88
N THR A 327 -12.83 16.69 -2.84
CA THR A 327 -12.26 16.39 -4.16
C THR A 327 -11.32 17.48 -4.59
N VAL A 328 -10.12 17.12 -5.04
CA VAL A 328 -9.18 18.06 -5.67
C VAL A 328 -8.78 17.53 -7.05
N LYS A 329 -8.84 18.39 -8.06
CA LYS A 329 -8.42 18.07 -9.43
C LYS A 329 -6.89 18.17 -9.51
N LEU A 330 -6.22 17.12 -9.97
CA LEU A 330 -4.77 17.07 -10.17
C LEU A 330 -4.45 17.15 -11.67
N PRO A 331 -4.01 18.31 -12.20
CA PRO A 331 -3.79 18.49 -13.64
C PRO A 331 -2.67 17.58 -14.16
N TYR A 332 -2.82 16.99 -15.35
CA TYR A 332 -1.76 16.19 -15.98
C TYR A 332 -0.70 17.05 -16.70
N GLY A 333 -0.76 18.38 -16.62
CA GLY A 333 0.18 19.28 -17.29
C GLY A 333 0.06 20.73 -16.82
N THR A 334 0.82 21.62 -17.47
CA THR A 334 1.00 23.04 -17.09
C THR A 334 -0.13 23.98 -17.54
N TRP A 335 -1.16 23.44 -18.20
CA TRP A 335 -2.30 24.17 -18.75
C TRP A 335 -3.13 25.05 -17.80
N PRO A 336 -3.21 24.84 -16.47
CA PRO A 336 -4.00 25.72 -15.60
C PRO A 336 -3.48 27.16 -15.61
N ARG A 337 -4.39 28.13 -15.55
CA ARG A 337 -4.09 29.57 -15.44
C ARG A 337 -3.47 29.92 -14.10
N ASP A 338 -3.99 29.32 -13.03
CA ASP A 338 -3.49 29.50 -11.67
C ASP A 338 -2.08 28.89 -11.50
N LYS A 339 -1.25 29.56 -10.70
CA LYS A 339 0.16 29.19 -10.53
C LYS A 339 0.36 27.98 -9.61
N ILE A 340 -0.47 27.82 -8.58
CA ILE A 340 -0.40 26.67 -7.67
C ILE A 340 -0.92 25.44 -8.42
N MET A 341 -2.02 25.56 -9.18
CA MET A 341 -2.51 24.48 -10.03
C MET A 341 -1.52 24.10 -11.15
N ARG A 342 -0.76 25.05 -11.71
CA ARG A 342 0.33 24.76 -12.65
C ARG A 342 1.48 23.99 -11.99
N LEU A 343 1.88 24.39 -10.77
CA LEU A 343 2.91 23.70 -9.98
C LEU A 343 2.49 22.26 -9.64
N ILE A 344 1.25 22.08 -9.15
CA ILE A 344 0.64 20.75 -8.91
C ILE A 344 0.66 19.93 -10.21
N GLY A 345 0.33 20.55 -11.35
CA GLY A 345 0.41 19.92 -12.66
C GLY A 345 1.81 19.48 -13.08
N MET A 346 2.86 20.23 -12.72
CA MET A 346 4.26 19.83 -12.94
C MET A 346 4.65 18.63 -12.08
N TYR A 347 4.34 18.65 -10.78
CA TYR A 347 4.63 17.54 -9.88
C TYR A 347 3.85 16.27 -10.26
N TYR A 348 2.55 16.39 -10.51
CA TYR A 348 1.69 15.24 -10.80
C TYR A 348 2.06 14.58 -12.13
N ARG A 349 2.33 15.38 -13.18
CA ARG A 349 2.89 14.89 -14.45
C ARG A 349 4.19 14.12 -14.24
N THR A 350 5.11 14.66 -13.45
CA THR A 350 6.42 14.03 -13.18
C THR A 350 6.25 12.70 -12.44
N ALA A 351 5.40 12.67 -11.41
CA ALA A 351 5.06 11.45 -10.70
C ALA A 351 4.43 10.38 -11.61
N CYS A 352 3.63 10.76 -12.60
CA CYS A 352 3.09 9.83 -13.60
C CYS A 352 4.19 9.28 -14.52
N GLU A 353 5.09 10.12 -15.02
CA GLU A 353 6.18 9.71 -15.93
C GLU A 353 7.19 8.73 -15.29
N GLU A 354 7.42 8.88 -13.99
CA GLU A 354 8.22 7.95 -13.17
C GLU A 354 7.48 6.66 -12.81
N PHE A 355 6.14 6.71 -12.69
CA PHE A 355 5.31 5.55 -12.40
C PHE A 355 5.05 4.65 -13.62
N PHE A 356 5.13 5.18 -14.85
CA PHE A 356 5.02 4.39 -16.09
C PHE A 356 5.94 3.14 -16.13
N PRO A 357 7.27 3.25 -15.95
CA PRO A 357 8.14 2.07 -15.94
C PRO A 357 7.88 1.13 -14.74
N VAL A 358 7.39 1.65 -13.60
CA VAL A 358 7.01 0.85 -12.43
C VAL A 358 5.87 -0.10 -12.77
N VAL A 359 4.77 0.41 -13.34
CA VAL A 359 3.66 -0.46 -13.75
C VAL A 359 4.01 -1.30 -14.97
N GLY A 360 4.86 -0.79 -15.87
CA GLY A 360 5.40 -1.53 -17.00
C GLY A 360 6.09 -2.83 -16.60
N ALA A 361 6.97 -2.77 -15.60
CA ALA A 361 7.82 -3.88 -15.18
C ALA A 361 7.08 -5.11 -14.61
N ILE A 362 5.80 -4.98 -14.23
CA ILE A 362 5.00 -6.05 -13.59
C ILE A 362 3.59 -6.15 -14.21
N HIS A 363 2.83 -5.06 -14.17
CA HIS A 363 1.39 -5.04 -14.50
C HIS A 363 1.14 -5.25 -16.00
N PHE A 364 1.83 -4.49 -16.85
CA PHE A 364 1.66 -4.59 -18.31
C PHE A 364 2.32 -5.85 -18.88
N GLN A 365 3.45 -6.32 -18.31
CA GLN A 365 3.99 -7.65 -18.62
C GLN A 365 2.95 -8.77 -18.35
N MET A 366 2.16 -8.68 -17.28
CA MET A 366 1.04 -9.59 -16.98
C MET A 366 -0.22 -9.37 -17.86
N LEU A 367 -0.28 -8.30 -18.64
CA LEU A 367 -1.20 -8.18 -19.78
C LEU A 367 -0.65 -8.82 -21.06
N GLY A 368 0.63 -9.21 -21.09
CA GLY A 368 1.30 -9.79 -22.25
C GLY A 368 1.96 -8.77 -23.17
N TRP A 369 2.07 -7.50 -22.76
CA TRP A 369 2.71 -6.45 -23.54
C TRP A 369 4.22 -6.67 -23.64
N SER A 370 4.78 -6.46 -24.83
CA SER A 370 6.23 -6.39 -25.00
C SER A 370 6.81 -5.07 -24.49
N GLN A 371 8.10 -5.05 -24.18
CA GLN A 371 8.81 -3.84 -23.76
C GLN A 371 8.74 -2.71 -24.81
N ILE A 372 8.66 -3.06 -26.10
CA ILE A 372 8.57 -2.09 -27.20
C ILE A 372 7.19 -1.42 -27.19
N GLU A 373 6.11 -2.18 -27.04
CA GLU A 373 4.74 -1.63 -26.98
C GLU A 373 4.54 -0.74 -25.76
N MET A 374 5.12 -1.13 -24.61
CA MET A 374 5.09 -0.33 -23.38
C MET A 374 5.82 1.01 -23.56
N GLU A 375 7.07 1.03 -24.04
CA GLU A 375 7.81 2.29 -24.21
C GLU A 375 7.21 3.20 -25.29
N VAL A 376 6.56 2.64 -26.33
CA VAL A 376 5.77 3.42 -27.29
C VAL A 376 4.59 4.11 -26.59
N LEU A 377 3.77 3.37 -25.83
CA LEU A 377 2.66 3.97 -25.09
C LEU A 377 3.14 4.99 -24.05
N PHE A 378 4.25 4.74 -23.36
CA PHE A 378 4.80 5.67 -22.38
C PHE A 378 5.36 6.94 -23.04
N ALA A 379 5.96 6.84 -24.24
CA ALA A 379 6.35 8.00 -25.03
C ALA A 379 5.14 8.80 -25.55
N GLU A 380 4.07 8.12 -25.98
CA GLU A 380 2.80 8.75 -26.34
C GLU A 380 2.20 9.51 -25.13
N CYS A 381 2.19 8.91 -23.93
CA CYS A 381 1.70 9.56 -22.71
C CYS A 381 2.56 10.76 -22.28
N ARG A 382 3.90 10.64 -22.32
CA ARG A 382 4.84 11.74 -22.03
C ARG A 382 4.63 12.94 -22.98
N ASN A 383 4.35 12.69 -24.25
CA ASN A 383 4.05 13.75 -25.20
C ASN A 383 2.66 14.35 -24.95
N ALA A 384 1.65 13.51 -24.69
CA ALA A 384 0.28 13.93 -24.41
C ALA A 384 0.17 14.87 -23.20
N MET A 385 0.83 14.54 -22.09
CA MET A 385 0.87 15.36 -20.86
C MET A 385 1.69 16.66 -20.99
N ARG A 386 2.34 16.89 -22.14
CA ARG A 386 3.03 18.14 -22.49
C ARG A 386 2.25 19.01 -23.47
N ASP A 387 1.05 18.61 -23.91
CA ASP A 387 0.19 19.45 -24.73
C ASP A 387 -0.62 20.42 -23.84
N PRO A 388 -0.35 21.74 -23.86
CA PRO A 388 -1.09 22.71 -23.05
C PRO A 388 -2.53 22.91 -23.53
N ASN A 389 -2.91 22.39 -24.70
CA ASN A 389 -4.26 22.51 -25.26
C ASN A 389 -5.21 21.41 -24.77
N VAL A 390 -4.74 20.44 -23.98
CA VAL A 390 -5.56 19.34 -23.43
C VAL A 390 -5.72 19.52 -21.92
N HIS A 391 -6.90 19.95 -21.50
CA HIS A 391 -7.21 20.32 -20.12
C HIS A 391 -7.62 19.09 -19.28
N ALA A 392 -6.74 18.08 -19.26
CA ALA A 392 -6.94 16.82 -18.57
C ALA A 392 -6.40 16.84 -17.13
N TYR A 393 -7.10 16.15 -16.23
CA TYR A 393 -6.75 16.00 -14.82
C TYR A 393 -7.17 14.62 -14.26
N GLY A 394 -6.50 14.16 -13.20
CA GLY A 394 -6.95 13.05 -12.35
C GLY A 394 -7.73 13.59 -11.15
N MET A 395 -8.66 12.81 -10.58
CA MET A 395 -9.42 13.26 -9.41
C MET A 395 -8.84 12.66 -8.12
N MET A 396 -8.43 13.51 -7.17
CA MET A 396 -8.04 13.11 -5.82
C MET A 396 -9.25 13.10 -4.90
N HIS A 397 -9.58 11.96 -4.31
CA HIS A 397 -10.72 11.78 -3.41
C HIS A 397 -10.27 11.75 -1.96
N PHE A 398 -10.94 12.53 -1.12
CA PHE A 398 -10.81 12.52 0.33
C PHE A 398 -12.14 12.05 0.91
N TRP A 399 -12.21 10.79 1.36
CA TRP A 399 -13.41 10.20 1.96
C TRP A 399 -13.19 10.01 3.45
N SER A 400 -13.95 10.72 4.28
CA SER A 400 -13.90 10.55 5.74
C SER A 400 -15.21 9.99 6.30
N GLY A 401 -15.10 9.19 7.36
CA GLY A 401 -16.24 8.55 8.02
C GLY A 401 -16.03 8.40 9.53
N GLN A 402 -17.09 8.61 10.31
CA GLN A 402 -17.05 8.55 11.76
C GLN A 402 -17.55 7.21 12.29
N LYS A 403 -16.90 6.66 13.31
CA LYS A 403 -17.46 5.59 14.12
C LYS A 403 -18.53 6.18 15.06
N PRO A 404 -19.75 5.61 15.15
CA PRO A 404 -20.76 6.05 16.11
C PRO A 404 -20.27 6.16 17.56
N LEU A 405 -20.95 7.01 18.35
CA LEU A 405 -20.74 7.21 19.78
C LEU A 405 -21.29 6.04 20.63
#